data_AF-A0A7X8H9Q6-F1
#
_entry.id   AF-A0A7X8H9Q6-F1
#
_cell.length_a   1.000
_cell.length_b   1.000
_cell.length_c   1.000
_cell.angle_alpha   90.00
_cell.angle_beta   90.00
_cell.angle_gamma   90.00
#
_symmetry.space_group_name_H-M   'P 1'
#
loop_
_entity.id
_entity.type
_entity.pdbx_description
1 polymer ?
#
loop_
_entity_poly.entity_id
_entity_poly.type
_entity_poly.pdbx_seq_one_letter_code
_entity_poly.pdbx_strand_id
1 'polypeptide(L)'
;MTGTITYIKGIPPSAEKYSQPDQALGPPDYINDYQDPPGYITLGCGGTLTVKFVNNALVDVDGPDLYVFEIGPDVESTDLSISQDGINWIKIGKIAGGTAHIDIKNYIKPGGVFHYVRLTDLQSACQGGYPGADIDAVGAIGSAVRITLKASVLFDFDQYTLKPEAQKELH
;
A
#
# COMPACT_ATOMS: atom_id res chain seq x y z
N MET A 1 5.61 -6.34 2.12
CA MET A 1 6.07 -6.25 0.71
C MET A 1 4.86 -6.11 -0.20
N THR A 2 4.75 -4.93 -0.79
CA THR A 2 3.98 -4.64 -2.00
C THR A 2 4.71 -5.30 -3.19
N GLY A 3 4.00 -5.81 -4.21
CA GLY A 3 4.64 -6.68 -5.22
C GLY A 3 4.19 -6.54 -6.68
N THR A 4 3.12 -5.82 -6.97
CA THR A 4 2.78 -5.45 -8.35
C THR A 4 2.36 -4.00 -8.37
N ILE A 5 2.94 -3.25 -9.32
CA ILE A 5 2.65 -1.84 -9.49
C ILE A 5 2.23 -1.58 -10.93
N THR A 6 1.12 -0.87 -11.10
CA THR A 6 0.80 -0.20 -12.34
C THR A 6 0.97 1.29 -12.12
N TYR A 7 1.78 1.92 -12.96
CA TYR A 7 2.01 3.36 -12.95
C TYR A 7 1.60 3.95 -14.29
N ILE A 8 0.73 4.96 -14.24
CA ILE A 8 0.37 5.79 -15.39
C ILE A 8 0.90 7.19 -15.11
N LYS A 9 1.92 7.57 -15.86
CA LYS A 9 2.62 8.85 -15.75
C LYS A 9 1.71 10.02 -16.10
N GLY A 10 1.63 11.01 -15.22
CA GLY A 10 0.91 12.26 -15.44
C GLY A 10 1.63 13.23 -16.39
N ILE A 11 0.96 14.31 -16.79
CA ILE A 11 1.48 15.31 -17.73
C ILE A 11 1.29 16.74 -17.17
N PRO A 12 2.37 17.52 -16.97
CA PRO A 12 3.76 17.18 -17.30
C PRO A 12 4.32 16.08 -16.39
N PRO A 13 5.29 15.29 -16.89
CA PRO A 13 6.00 14.29 -16.09
C PRO A 13 7.19 14.89 -15.33
N SER A 14 7.68 14.16 -14.32
CA SER A 14 8.99 14.39 -13.72
C SER A 14 10.13 13.84 -14.60
N ALA A 15 11.39 14.09 -14.20
CA ALA A 15 12.53 13.43 -14.82
C ALA A 15 12.50 11.91 -14.59
N GLU A 16 13.08 11.12 -15.49
CA GLU A 16 12.91 9.66 -15.51
C GLU A 16 13.34 8.96 -14.21
N LYS A 17 14.38 9.46 -13.53
CA LYS A 17 14.82 8.92 -12.24
C LYS A 17 13.78 9.04 -11.12
N TYR A 18 12.84 9.97 -11.23
CA TYR A 18 11.70 10.16 -10.31
C TYR A 18 10.41 9.51 -10.85
N SER A 19 10.49 8.73 -11.92
CA SER A 19 9.34 8.05 -12.55
C SER A 19 9.41 6.53 -12.40
N GLN A 20 10.23 6.03 -11.45
CA GLN A 20 10.46 4.60 -11.24
C GLN A 20 9.49 4.07 -10.18
N PRO A 21 8.48 3.26 -10.55
CA PRO A 21 7.38 2.92 -9.64
C PRO A 21 7.78 2.02 -8.48
N ASP A 22 8.82 1.21 -8.67
CA ASP A 22 9.40 0.35 -7.65
C ASP A 22 9.96 1.13 -6.45
N GLN A 23 10.26 2.42 -6.61
CA GLN A 23 10.67 3.31 -5.51
C GLN A 23 9.58 3.50 -4.45
N ALA A 24 8.30 3.26 -4.77
CA ALA A 24 7.21 3.30 -3.79
C ALA A 24 7.01 1.98 -3.02
N LEU A 25 7.86 0.97 -3.27
CA LEU A 25 7.73 -0.35 -2.65
C LEU A 25 8.59 -0.49 -1.41
N GLY A 26 7.96 -0.96 -0.33
CA GLY A 26 8.67 -1.26 0.90
C GLY A 26 8.35 -0.24 2.00
N PRO A 27 9.17 -0.19 3.05
CA PRO A 27 9.09 0.89 4.03
C PRO A 27 9.58 2.21 3.41
N PRO A 28 9.16 3.36 3.96
CA PRO A 28 9.74 4.65 3.63
C PRO A 28 11.27 4.60 3.73
N ASP A 29 11.98 5.00 2.67
CA ASP A 29 13.43 4.96 2.60
C ASP A 29 14.08 6.23 2.03
N TYR A 30 13.27 7.23 1.68
CA TYR A 30 13.78 8.56 1.33
C TYR A 30 14.66 9.14 2.44
N ILE A 31 15.88 9.50 2.07
CA ILE A 31 16.76 10.34 2.87
C ILE A 31 17.13 11.56 2.03
N ASN A 32 17.22 12.72 2.67
CA ASN A 32 17.48 14.01 2.01
C ASN A 32 18.96 14.18 1.63
N ASP A 33 19.47 13.20 0.87
CA ASP A 33 20.72 13.24 0.15
C ASP A 33 20.41 13.01 -1.33
N TYR A 34 21.29 13.45 -2.22
CA TYR A 34 21.08 13.34 -3.67
C TYR A 34 21.33 11.91 -4.18
N GLN A 35 20.70 10.92 -3.57
CA GLN A 35 20.81 9.51 -3.93
C GLN A 35 20.25 9.20 -5.32
N ASP A 36 20.76 8.10 -5.87
CA ASP A 36 20.30 7.47 -7.10
C ASP A 36 20.22 5.94 -6.87
N PRO A 37 19.03 5.33 -6.81
CA PRO A 37 17.73 5.97 -7.05
C PRO A 37 17.25 6.81 -5.84
N PRO A 38 16.29 7.72 -6.03
CA PRO A 38 15.99 8.77 -5.06
C PRO A 38 15.17 8.33 -3.83
N GLY A 39 14.61 7.10 -3.80
CA GLY A 39 13.76 6.62 -2.70
C GLY A 39 12.32 7.15 -2.74
N TYR A 40 11.85 7.62 -3.89
CA TYR A 40 10.45 8.01 -4.11
C TYR A 40 10.11 8.08 -5.61
N ILE A 41 8.82 8.13 -5.92
CA ILE A 41 8.28 8.36 -7.27
C ILE A 41 7.39 9.62 -7.30
N THR A 42 7.63 10.49 -8.26
CA THR A 42 6.69 11.56 -8.64
C THR A 42 5.64 11.02 -9.61
N LEU A 43 4.36 11.21 -9.31
CA LEU A 43 3.27 10.70 -10.14
C LEU A 43 3.18 11.39 -11.51
N GLY A 44 3.61 12.64 -11.61
CA GLY A 44 3.24 13.53 -12.71
C GLY A 44 1.83 14.09 -12.47
N CYS A 45 1.54 15.22 -13.10
CA CYS A 45 0.23 15.87 -12.96
C CYS A 45 -0.90 14.98 -13.49
N GLY A 46 -1.82 14.57 -12.63
CA GLY A 46 -2.90 13.64 -12.93
C GLY A 46 -2.47 12.18 -13.06
N GLY A 47 -1.24 11.85 -12.64
CA GLY A 47 -0.70 10.49 -12.67
C GLY A 47 -1.40 9.55 -11.70
N THR A 48 -1.23 8.25 -11.92
CA THR A 48 -1.79 7.22 -11.04
C THR A 48 -0.80 6.14 -10.69
N LEU A 49 -0.83 5.71 -9.43
CA LEU A 49 -0.02 4.61 -8.91
C LEU A 49 -0.95 3.59 -8.28
N THR A 50 -0.90 2.35 -8.75
CA THR A 50 -1.63 1.23 -8.15
C THR A 50 -0.65 0.28 -7.52
N VAL A 51 -0.73 0.08 -6.20
CA VAL A 51 0.12 -0.84 -5.45
C VAL A 51 -0.69 -2.06 -5.00
N LYS A 52 -0.07 -3.25 -5.06
CA LYS A 52 -0.64 -4.49 -4.53
C LYS A 52 0.12 -4.97 -3.30
N PHE A 53 -0.56 -5.14 -2.17
CA PHE A 53 -0.02 -5.83 -0.99
C PHE A 53 0.01 -7.35 -1.20
N VAL A 54 1.21 -7.93 -1.18
CA VAL A 54 1.39 -9.39 -1.36
C VAL A 54 1.51 -10.11 -0.01
N ASN A 55 2.29 -9.55 0.90
CA ASN A 55 2.52 -10.09 2.24
C ASN A 55 1.79 -9.31 3.34
N ASN A 56 0.82 -8.50 2.96
CA ASN A 56 -0.04 -7.72 3.85
C ASN A 56 -1.44 -7.64 3.22
N ALA A 57 -2.42 -7.19 3.97
CA ALA A 57 -3.71 -6.77 3.46
C ALA A 57 -4.19 -5.56 4.27
N LEU A 58 -4.89 -4.65 3.59
CA LEU A 58 -5.56 -3.55 4.24
C LEU A 58 -6.91 -4.05 4.77
N VAL A 59 -7.11 -3.89 6.08
CA VAL A 59 -8.32 -4.27 6.81
C VAL A 59 -8.65 -3.16 7.79
N ASP A 60 -9.92 -3.04 8.17
CA ASP A 60 -10.38 -2.08 9.19
C ASP A 60 -9.92 -2.56 10.58
N VAL A 61 -9.15 -1.70 11.26
CA VAL A 61 -8.78 -1.81 12.67
C VAL A 61 -9.13 -0.52 13.41
N ASP A 62 -8.96 -0.49 14.73
CA ASP A 62 -9.19 0.76 15.47
C ASP A 62 -8.13 1.81 15.09
N GLY A 63 -8.57 2.88 14.43
CA GLY A 63 -7.74 4.02 14.03
C GLY A 63 -7.45 4.03 12.52
N PRO A 64 -6.44 4.79 12.06
CA PRO A 64 -6.10 4.84 10.65
C PRO A 64 -5.52 3.51 10.13
N ASP A 65 -5.99 3.07 8.96
CA ASP A 65 -5.62 1.80 8.37
C ASP A 65 -4.62 1.94 7.22
N LEU A 66 -4.68 3.05 6.49
CA LEU A 66 -3.84 3.33 5.33
C LEU A 66 -3.01 4.58 5.56
N TYR A 67 -1.71 4.50 5.26
CA TYR A 67 -0.78 5.62 5.27
C TYR A 67 -0.11 5.74 3.91
N VAL A 68 0.04 6.99 3.44
CA VAL A 68 0.80 7.34 2.24
C VAL A 68 1.90 8.30 2.67
N PHE A 69 3.14 7.93 2.41
CA PHE A 69 4.31 8.75 2.73
C PHE A 69 4.66 9.54 1.49
N GLU A 70 4.51 10.86 1.57
CA GLU A 70 4.89 11.79 0.51
C GLU A 70 6.14 12.59 0.91
N ILE A 71 6.93 12.99 -0.09
CA ILE A 71 8.11 13.83 0.08
C ILE A 71 7.78 15.25 -0.37
N GLY A 72 8.06 16.22 0.51
CA GLY A 72 7.85 17.62 0.19
C GLY A 72 7.09 18.36 1.28
N PRO A 73 7.12 19.71 1.27
CA PRO A 73 6.45 20.53 2.27
C PRO A 73 4.91 20.54 2.09
N ASP A 74 4.44 20.31 0.88
CA ASP A 74 3.03 20.33 0.52
C ASP A 74 2.61 18.89 0.22
N VAL A 75 1.62 18.37 0.97
CA VAL A 75 0.93 17.13 0.56
C VAL A 75 -0.01 17.53 -0.56
N GLU A 76 0.35 17.22 -1.81
CA GLU A 76 -0.52 17.42 -2.95
C GLU A 76 -1.82 16.66 -2.77
N SER A 77 -2.90 17.18 -3.37
CA SER A 77 -4.19 16.50 -3.26
C SER A 77 -4.16 15.20 -4.05
N THR A 78 -4.25 14.07 -3.35
CA THR A 78 -4.23 12.73 -3.95
C THR A 78 -5.48 11.95 -3.56
N ASP A 79 -6.26 11.52 -4.54
CA ASP A 79 -7.42 10.65 -4.36
C ASP A 79 -6.97 9.21 -4.08
N LEU A 80 -7.61 8.56 -3.09
CA LEU A 80 -7.32 7.18 -2.70
C LEU A 80 -8.51 6.27 -3.00
N SER A 81 -8.21 5.12 -3.60
CA SER A 81 -9.16 4.03 -3.85
C SER A 81 -8.57 2.69 -3.43
N ILE A 82 -9.42 1.76 -2.99
CA ILE A 82 -9.01 0.40 -2.60
C ILE A 82 -9.77 -0.66 -3.38
N SER A 83 -9.15 -1.83 -3.54
CA SER A 83 -9.76 -2.95 -4.25
C SER A 83 -9.34 -4.29 -3.67
N GLN A 84 -10.25 -5.26 -3.74
CA GLN A 84 -9.98 -6.66 -3.39
C GLN A 84 -9.36 -7.43 -4.56
N ASP A 85 -9.76 -7.10 -5.80
CA ASP A 85 -9.46 -7.85 -7.02
C ASP A 85 -8.62 -7.08 -8.05
N GLY A 86 -8.43 -5.77 -7.86
CA GLY A 86 -7.74 -4.87 -8.79
C GLY A 86 -8.62 -4.38 -9.95
N ILE A 87 -9.89 -4.74 -9.96
CA ILE A 87 -10.87 -4.42 -11.02
C ILE A 87 -11.94 -3.49 -10.48
N ASN A 88 -12.55 -3.84 -9.34
CA ASN A 88 -13.61 -3.09 -8.69
C ASN A 88 -13.02 -2.21 -7.60
N TRP A 89 -13.24 -0.89 -7.71
CA TRP A 89 -12.60 0.10 -6.85
C TRP A 89 -13.61 0.81 -5.96
N ILE A 90 -13.28 0.95 -4.69
CA ILE A 90 -14.01 1.77 -3.71
C ILE A 90 -13.18 3.02 -3.45
N LYS A 91 -13.77 4.20 -3.68
CA LYS A 91 -13.12 5.47 -3.33
C LYS A 91 -13.23 5.69 -1.82
N ILE A 92 -12.09 5.94 -1.17
CA ILE A 92 -11.99 6.06 0.29
C ILE A 92 -11.62 7.46 0.77
N GLY A 93 -11.59 8.44 -0.13
CA GLY A 93 -11.30 9.83 0.19
C GLY A 93 -10.04 10.32 -0.49
N LYS A 94 -9.42 11.33 0.10
CA LYS A 94 -8.19 11.95 -0.40
C LYS A 94 -7.27 12.34 0.76
N ILE A 95 -5.99 12.43 0.46
CA ILE A 95 -4.97 13.05 1.31
C ILE A 95 -4.64 14.44 0.75
N ALA A 96 -4.32 15.37 1.65
CA ALA A 96 -3.92 16.75 1.33
C ALA A 96 -3.47 17.47 2.61
N GLY A 97 -2.68 18.55 2.47
CA GLY A 97 -2.45 19.54 3.54
C GLY A 97 -1.98 18.95 4.88
N GLY A 98 -1.08 17.97 4.84
CA GLY A 98 -0.51 17.31 6.03
C GLY A 98 -1.28 16.09 6.54
N THR A 99 -2.46 15.78 5.97
CA THR A 99 -3.14 14.50 6.24
C THR A 99 -2.60 13.45 5.29
N ALA A 100 -1.93 12.43 5.84
CA ALA A 100 -1.25 11.37 5.10
C ALA A 100 -1.87 9.98 5.35
N HIS A 101 -3.06 9.91 5.96
CA HIS A 101 -3.66 8.65 6.38
C HIS A 101 -5.19 8.64 6.22
N ILE A 102 -5.76 7.43 6.14
CA ILE A 102 -7.20 7.19 6.06
C ILE A 102 -7.58 5.99 6.96
N ASP A 103 -8.65 6.18 7.75
CA ASP A 103 -9.44 5.11 8.37
C ASP A 103 -10.54 4.67 7.37
N ILE A 104 -10.58 3.39 7.04
CA ILE A 104 -11.45 2.84 5.99
C ILE A 104 -12.82 2.38 6.51
N LYS A 105 -13.05 2.38 7.83
CA LYS A 105 -14.24 1.82 8.51
C LYS A 105 -15.56 2.25 7.89
N ASN A 106 -15.67 3.53 7.55
CA ASN A 106 -16.91 4.12 7.01
C ASN A 106 -17.10 3.89 5.50
N TYR A 107 -16.12 3.31 4.82
CA TYR A 107 -16.15 3.08 3.37
C TYR A 107 -16.40 1.63 2.98
N ILE A 108 -16.31 0.70 3.94
CA ILE A 108 -16.33 -0.74 3.68
C ILE A 108 -17.40 -1.44 4.51
N LYS A 109 -17.69 -2.70 4.15
CA LYS A 109 -18.45 -3.60 5.01
C LYS A 109 -17.48 -4.26 6.02
N PRO A 110 -17.94 -4.55 7.25
CA PRO A 110 -17.13 -5.28 8.23
C PRO A 110 -16.53 -6.57 7.66
N GLY A 111 -15.25 -6.82 7.96
CA GLY A 111 -14.51 -7.99 7.46
C GLY A 111 -13.98 -7.86 6.03
N GLY A 112 -14.07 -6.67 5.42
CA GLY A 112 -13.44 -6.40 4.12
C GLY A 112 -11.93 -6.56 4.17
N VAL A 113 -11.37 -7.26 3.18
CA VAL A 113 -9.92 -7.47 3.01
C VAL A 113 -9.52 -6.95 1.65
N PHE A 114 -8.63 -5.96 1.60
CA PHE A 114 -8.21 -5.29 0.39
C PHE A 114 -6.73 -5.52 0.12
N HIS A 115 -6.41 -5.81 -1.14
CA HIS A 115 -5.05 -6.12 -1.56
C HIS A 115 -4.46 -5.04 -2.46
N TYR A 116 -5.27 -4.10 -2.93
CA TYR A 116 -4.85 -3.07 -3.86
C TYR A 116 -5.22 -1.69 -3.33
N VAL A 117 -4.32 -0.74 -3.52
CA VAL A 117 -4.54 0.69 -3.29
C VAL A 117 -4.17 1.41 -4.58
N ARG A 118 -5.00 2.38 -4.99
CA ARG A 118 -4.73 3.26 -6.12
C ARG A 118 -4.73 4.71 -5.64
N LEU A 119 -3.66 5.39 -5.99
CA LEU A 119 -3.41 6.81 -5.78
C LEU A 119 -3.61 7.52 -7.12
N THR A 120 -4.33 8.64 -7.10
CA THR A 120 -4.54 9.49 -8.27
C THR A 120 -4.27 10.94 -7.90
N ASP A 121 -3.27 11.54 -8.52
CA ASP A 121 -2.96 12.96 -8.37
C ASP A 121 -4.15 13.81 -8.86
N LEU A 122 -4.55 14.82 -8.06
CA LEU A 122 -5.68 15.71 -8.37
C LEU A 122 -5.25 17.03 -9.02
N GLN A 123 -4.03 17.10 -9.55
CA GLN A 123 -3.53 18.23 -10.34
C GLN A 123 -3.52 19.55 -9.56
N SER A 124 -3.35 19.49 -8.23
CA SER A 124 -3.27 20.70 -7.40
C SER A 124 -1.95 21.45 -7.58
N ALA A 125 -0.87 20.76 -7.95
CA ALA A 125 0.44 21.33 -8.23
C ALA A 125 1.11 20.59 -9.40
N CYS A 126 1.28 21.27 -10.54
CA CYS A 126 1.74 20.64 -11.80
C CYS A 126 2.94 21.36 -12.43
N GLN A 127 3.62 22.21 -11.67
CA GLN A 127 4.72 23.05 -12.16
C GLN A 127 6.05 22.58 -11.55
N GLY A 128 7.18 22.91 -12.20
CA GLY A 128 8.51 22.56 -11.70
C GLY A 128 8.96 21.15 -12.07
N GLY A 129 9.98 20.65 -11.36
CA GLY A 129 10.62 19.35 -11.64
C GLY A 129 9.89 18.14 -11.05
N TYR A 130 8.96 18.37 -10.13
CA TYR A 130 8.22 17.36 -9.38
C TYR A 130 6.70 17.62 -9.49
N PRO A 131 6.09 17.48 -10.68
CA PRO A 131 4.67 17.73 -10.84
C PRO A 131 3.82 16.60 -10.24
N GLY A 132 2.82 16.96 -9.44
CA GLY A 132 1.96 16.03 -8.72
C GLY A 132 2.64 15.41 -7.51
N ALA A 133 1.94 14.49 -6.84
CA ALA A 133 2.42 13.86 -5.61
C ALA A 133 3.73 13.07 -5.76
N ASP A 134 4.59 13.18 -4.75
CA ASP A 134 5.88 12.50 -4.62
C ASP A 134 5.80 11.38 -3.59
N ILE A 135 5.56 10.13 -4.01
CA ILE A 135 5.29 8.98 -3.15
C ILE A 135 6.58 8.21 -2.78
N ASP A 136 6.90 8.16 -1.51
CA ASP A 136 7.97 7.33 -0.92
C ASP A 136 7.44 5.93 -0.60
N ALA A 137 6.28 5.83 0.09
CA ALA A 137 5.73 4.52 0.44
C ALA A 137 4.22 4.52 0.68
N VAL A 138 3.63 3.32 0.64
CA VAL A 138 2.22 3.08 0.99
C VAL A 138 2.14 1.96 2.03
N GLY A 139 1.66 2.29 3.22
CA GLY A 139 1.58 1.39 4.37
C GLY A 139 0.15 1.01 4.72
N ALA A 140 -0.10 -0.28 4.99
CA ALA A 140 -1.37 -0.77 5.53
C ALA A 140 -1.18 -1.31 6.95
N ILE A 141 -2.02 -0.87 7.88
CA ILE A 141 -2.14 -1.35 9.25
C ILE A 141 -3.23 -2.43 9.29
N GLY A 142 -3.06 -3.44 10.16
CA GLY A 142 -4.01 -4.55 10.29
C GLY A 142 -3.54 -5.91 9.77
N SER A 143 -2.31 -6.02 9.25
CA SER A 143 -1.67 -7.31 8.85
C SER A 143 -1.72 -8.40 9.92
N ALA A 144 -1.83 -8.02 11.20
CA ALA A 144 -1.82 -8.92 12.33
C ALA A 144 -2.95 -9.96 12.27
N VAL A 145 -4.11 -9.63 11.70
CA VAL A 145 -5.26 -10.55 11.62
C VAL A 145 -4.91 -11.81 10.81
N ARG A 146 -4.13 -11.70 9.72
CA ARG A 146 -3.67 -12.87 8.95
C ARG A 146 -2.67 -13.72 9.72
N ILE A 147 -1.80 -13.10 10.54
CA ILE A 147 -0.84 -13.83 11.38
C ILE A 147 -1.60 -14.58 12.48
N THR A 148 -2.56 -13.91 13.13
CA THR A 148 -3.42 -14.52 14.17
C THR A 148 -4.25 -15.67 13.63
N LEU A 149 -4.87 -15.55 12.45
CA LEU A 149 -5.64 -16.64 11.82
C LEU A 149 -4.76 -17.84 11.45
N LYS A 150 -3.56 -17.61 10.92
CA LYS A 150 -2.60 -18.70 10.64
C LYS A 150 -2.15 -19.37 11.93
N ALA A 151 -1.86 -18.59 12.97
CA ALA A 151 -1.46 -19.09 14.27
C ALA A 151 -2.60 -19.89 14.94
N SER A 152 -3.83 -19.38 14.96
CA SER A 152 -4.97 -20.08 15.55
C SER A 152 -5.25 -21.42 14.86
N VAL A 153 -5.15 -21.48 13.52
CA VAL A 153 -5.26 -22.75 12.79
C VAL A 153 -4.08 -23.68 13.08
N LEU A 154 -2.86 -23.16 13.25
CA LEU A 154 -1.70 -23.96 13.67
C LEU A 154 -1.88 -24.59 15.06
N PHE A 155 -2.58 -23.91 15.98
CA PHE A 155 -2.86 -24.42 17.32
C PHE A 155 -4.15 -25.26 17.42
N ASP A 156 -5.11 -25.10 16.50
CA ASP A 156 -6.32 -25.94 16.46
C ASP A 156 -6.05 -27.37 15.94
N PHE A 157 -4.90 -27.62 15.31
CA PHE A 157 -4.44 -28.96 14.94
C PHE A 157 -3.71 -29.70 16.08
N ASP A 158 -4.19 -29.55 17.31
CA ASP A 158 -3.75 -30.32 18.48
C ASP A 158 -4.29 -31.77 18.44
N GLN A 159 -4.22 -32.42 17.28
CA GLN A 159 -4.44 -33.87 17.18
C GLN A 159 -3.13 -34.58 17.51
N TYR A 160 -3.03 -35.04 18.75
CA TYR A 160 -2.00 -35.98 19.25
C TYR A 160 -2.09 -37.39 18.61
N THR A 161 -2.82 -37.55 17.51
CA THR A 161 -3.05 -38.83 16.86
C THR A 161 -1.98 -39.06 15.80
N LEU A 162 -0.95 -39.83 16.15
CA LEU A 162 0.02 -40.33 15.18
C LEU A 162 -0.71 -41.07 14.05
N LYS A 163 -0.36 -40.75 12.80
CA LYS A 163 -0.86 -41.47 11.63
C LYS A 163 -0.52 -42.98 11.74
N PRO A 164 -1.38 -43.90 11.27
CA PRO A 164 -1.15 -45.34 11.37
C PRO A 164 0.21 -45.79 10.80
N GLU A 165 0.73 -45.07 9.82
CA GLU A 165 2.03 -45.33 9.21
C GLU A 165 3.20 -45.12 10.19
N ALA A 166 3.07 -44.21 11.16
CA ALA A 166 4.08 -43.93 12.18
C ALA A 166 4.05 -44.93 13.35
N GLN A 167 2.96 -45.68 13.54
CA GLN A 167 2.88 -46.72 14.57
C GLN A 167 3.66 -47.98 14.20
N LYS A 168 3.95 -48.21 12.91
CA LYS A 168 4.71 -49.39 12.45
C LYS A 168 6.21 -49.32 12.70
N GLU A 169 6.76 -48.14 13.01
CA GLU A 169 8.19 -47.98 13.33
C GLU A 169 8.48 -47.99 14.85
N LEU A 170 7.46 -48.21 15.69
CA LEU A 170 7.59 -48.25 17.15
C LEU A 170 7.69 -49.67 17.73
N HIS A 171 7.91 -50.69 16.89
CA HIS A 171 8.19 -52.07 17.30
C HIS A 171 9.40 -52.64 16.55
#